data_AF-A0AAN8F9V8-F1
#
_entry.id   AF-A0AAN8F9V8-F1
#
_cell.length_a   1.000
_cell.length_b   1.000
_cell.length_c   1.000
_cell.angle_alpha   90.00
_cell.angle_beta   90.00
_cell.angle_gamma   90.00
#
_symmetry.space_group_name_H-M   'P 1'
#
loop_
_entity.id
_entity.type
_entity.pdbx_description
1 polymer ?
#
loop_
_entity_poly.entity_id
_entity_poly.type
_entity_poly.pdbx_seq_one_letter_code
_entity_poly.pdbx_strand_id
1 'polypeptide(L)'
;MNLASVVKLYLRKLPEPLMTYELYNEWIRFGIKHNDEPDDEHLEELKRLSRRLPLCNYETLKHLMLHLNRVTWFQESNLMGPSNLSTVVAPSLIWQPSTSADHTAAILDAQHANRTVQCFITHAFTIFGVDRTKDWDEFFTKYALEEPPKEEDAGNVSDDEDIVDEDVIDLEDDEQLFVPQPPTPDLLKSTRRERADERAISCQGSP
;
A
#
# COMPACT_ATOMS: atom_id res chain seq x y z
N MET A 1 4.17 19.11 -14.99
CA MET A 1 4.82 18.54 -13.79
C MET A 1 3.89 18.85 -12.61
N ASN A 2 3.27 17.84 -11.97
CA ASN A 2 2.38 18.08 -10.83
C ASN A 2 3.20 18.20 -9.53
N LEU A 3 2.67 18.93 -8.53
CA LEU A 3 3.38 19.23 -7.27
C LEU A 3 3.81 17.96 -6.53
N ALA A 4 2.95 16.93 -6.52
CA ALA A 4 3.26 15.63 -5.92
C ALA A 4 4.49 14.96 -6.56
N SER A 5 4.66 15.05 -7.89
CA SER A 5 5.83 14.50 -8.57
C SER A 5 7.10 15.30 -8.23
N VAL A 6 7.00 16.61 -8.03
CA VAL A 6 8.14 17.43 -7.60
C VAL A 6 8.62 17.00 -6.23
N VAL A 7 7.71 16.85 -5.26
CA VAL A 7 8.06 16.42 -3.90
C VAL A 7 8.70 15.03 -3.91
N LYS A 8 8.09 14.06 -4.61
CA LYS A 8 8.67 12.71 -4.75
C LYS A 8 10.05 12.73 -5.40
N LEU A 9 10.23 13.53 -6.46
CA LEU A 9 11.51 13.66 -7.14
C LEU A 9 12.57 14.32 -6.27
N TYR A 10 12.19 15.36 -5.52
CA TYR A 10 13.09 16.04 -4.58
C TYR A 10 13.60 15.06 -3.53
N LEU A 11 12.70 14.32 -2.88
CA LEU A 11 13.06 13.33 -1.87
C LEU A 11 13.99 12.26 -2.46
N ARG A 12 13.66 11.70 -3.62
CA ARG A 12 14.49 10.69 -4.30
C ARG A 12 15.89 11.19 -4.71
N LYS A 13 16.04 12.50 -4.92
CA LYS A 13 17.30 13.13 -5.32
C LYS A 13 18.17 13.56 -4.15
N LEU A 14 17.74 13.33 -2.91
CA LEU A 14 18.61 13.55 -1.76
C LEU A 14 19.88 12.69 -1.88
N PRO A 15 21.03 13.17 -1.37
CA PRO A 15 22.27 12.39 -1.36
C PRO A 15 22.13 11.03 -0.65
N GLU A 16 21.17 10.95 0.28
CA GLU A 16 20.80 9.77 1.07
C GLU A 16 19.27 9.76 1.22
N PRO A 17 18.61 8.59 1.30
CA PRO A 17 17.20 8.48 1.64
C PRO A 17 16.81 9.28 2.89
N LEU A 18 15.59 9.81 2.86
CA LEU A 18 15.04 10.49 4.03
C LEU A 18 15.06 9.56 5.25
N MET A 19 14.81 8.28 5.04
CA MET A 19 14.83 7.25 6.09
C MET A 19 16.23 6.67 6.38
N THR A 20 17.29 7.25 5.80
CA THR A 20 18.71 6.92 5.96
C THR A 20 19.13 5.51 5.50
N TYR A 21 20.38 5.35 5.08
CA TYR A 21 20.96 4.05 4.79
C TYR A 21 21.21 3.26 6.08
N GLU A 22 21.57 3.94 7.17
CA GLU A 22 21.87 3.31 8.46
C GLU A 22 20.68 2.51 8.99
N LEU A 23 19.47 3.07 8.90
CA LEU A 23 18.25 2.43 9.42
C LEU A 23 17.55 1.56 8.38
N TYR A 24 18.03 1.46 7.14
CA TYR A 24 17.39 0.72 6.04
C TYR A 24 16.94 -0.69 6.48
N ASN A 25 17.86 -1.49 7.00
CA ASN A 25 17.57 -2.87 7.39
C ASN A 25 16.56 -2.96 8.53
N GLU A 26 16.50 -1.97 9.41
CA GLU A 26 15.56 -1.93 10.53
C GLU A 26 14.15 -1.64 10.02
N TRP A 27 14.00 -0.75 9.03
CA TRP A 27 12.73 -0.53 8.35
C TRP A 27 12.24 -1.78 7.62
N ILE A 28 13.13 -2.45 6.89
CA ILE A 28 12.77 -3.70 6.20
C ILE A 28 12.35 -4.77 7.22
N ARG A 29 13.11 -4.94 8.32
CA ARG A 29 12.76 -5.88 9.41
C ARG A 29 11.41 -5.58 10.03
N PHE A 30 11.09 -4.31 10.28
CA PHE A 30 9.77 -3.90 10.74
C PHE A 30 8.67 -4.37 9.79
N GLY A 31 8.83 -4.11 8.49
CA GLY A 31 7.87 -4.53 7.46
C GLY A 31 7.85 -6.04 7.17
N ILE A 32 8.84 -6.81 7.65
CA ILE A 32 8.81 -8.29 7.65
C ILE A 32 7.98 -8.79 8.83
N LYS A 33 8.21 -8.23 10.02
CA LYS A 33 7.57 -8.66 11.27
C LYS A 33 6.07 -8.36 11.29
N HIS A 34 5.68 -7.22 10.71
CA HIS A 34 4.31 -6.68 10.84
C HIS A 34 3.57 -6.76 9.51
N ASN A 35 3.01 -7.93 9.21
CA ASN A 35 2.14 -8.14 8.03
C ASN A 35 0.65 -7.96 8.34
N ASP A 36 0.28 -7.97 9.62
CA ASP A 36 -1.09 -7.84 10.10
C ASP A 36 -1.31 -6.45 10.73
N GLU A 37 -2.50 -6.19 11.26
CA GLU A 37 -2.83 -4.92 11.90
C GLU A 37 -1.89 -4.63 13.09
N PRO A 38 -1.27 -3.44 13.17
CA PRO A 38 -0.27 -3.17 14.18
C PRO A 38 -0.88 -2.97 15.56
N ASP A 39 -0.35 -3.66 16.57
CA ASP A 39 -0.70 -3.42 17.97
C ASP A 39 0.12 -2.25 18.56
N ASP A 40 -0.14 -1.94 19.84
CA ASP A 40 0.55 -0.86 20.54
C ASP A 40 2.07 -1.07 20.64
N GLU A 41 2.54 -2.31 20.73
CA GLU A 41 3.98 -2.63 20.77
C GLU A 41 4.62 -2.31 19.42
N HIS A 42 3.94 -2.63 18.32
CA HIS A 42 4.39 -2.33 16.96
C HIS A 42 4.51 -0.82 16.76
N LEU A 43 3.52 -0.05 17.22
CA LEU A 43 3.56 1.41 17.15
C LEU A 43 4.70 1.99 18.00
N GLU A 44 4.95 1.46 19.19
CA GLU A 44 6.05 1.93 20.05
C GLU A 44 7.43 1.57 19.46
N GLU A 45 7.58 0.39 18.83
CA GLU A 45 8.78 0.01 18.07
C GLU A 45 9.05 1.04 16.94
N LEU A 46 8.03 1.35 16.14
CA LEU A 46 8.14 2.29 15.03
C LEU A 46 8.44 3.72 15.51
N LYS A 47 7.85 4.13 16.64
CA LYS A 47 8.17 5.40 17.31
C LYS A 47 9.64 5.46 17.72
N ARG A 48 10.17 4.43 18.38
CA ARG A 48 11.58 4.36 18.78
C ARG A 48 12.51 4.40 17.58
N LEU A 49 12.18 3.67 16.53
CA LEU A 49 12.98 3.64 15.30
C LEU A 49 12.99 5.01 14.62
N SER A 50 11.85 5.71 14.55
CA SER A 50 11.78 7.07 14.01
C SER A 50 12.64 8.07 14.77
N ARG A 51 12.72 7.97 16.10
CA ARG A 51 13.54 8.84 16.95
C ARG A 51 15.05 8.64 16.78
N ARG A 52 15.50 7.57 16.12
CA ARG A 52 16.90 7.34 15.77
C ARG A 52 17.35 8.13 14.54
N LEU A 53 16.42 8.67 13.75
CA LEU A 53 16.75 9.50 12.60
C LEU A 53 17.43 10.80 13.05
N PRO A 54 18.34 11.37 12.24
CA PRO A 54 18.81 12.73 12.43
C PRO A 54 17.63 13.71 12.51
N LEU A 55 17.76 14.77 13.31
CA LEU A 55 16.66 15.69 13.62
C LEU A 55 15.95 16.22 12.36
N CYS A 56 16.70 16.65 11.34
CA CYS A 56 16.13 17.16 10.09
C CYS A 56 15.33 16.09 9.33
N ASN A 57 15.82 14.85 9.32
CA ASN A 57 15.14 13.71 8.70
C ASN A 57 13.86 13.37 9.45
N TYR A 58 13.92 13.32 10.79
CA TYR A 58 12.78 13.06 11.65
C TYR A 58 11.66 14.08 11.45
N GLU A 59 11.98 15.39 11.53
CA GLU A 59 10.98 16.45 11.38
C GLU A 59 10.36 16.45 9.97
N THR A 60 11.17 16.21 8.94
CA THR A 60 10.67 16.10 7.56
C THR A 60 9.76 14.88 7.39
N LEU A 61 10.15 13.72 7.93
CA LEU A 61 9.35 12.50 7.87
C LEU A 61 8.03 12.69 8.62
N LYS A 62 8.07 13.25 9.84
CA LYS A 62 6.88 13.58 10.64
C LYS A 62 5.90 14.44 9.85
N HIS A 63 6.38 15.55 9.29
CA HIS A 63 5.53 16.45 8.51
C HIS A 63 4.91 15.74 7.31
N LEU A 64 5.69 14.94 6.59
CA LEU A 64 5.22 14.19 5.43
C LEU A 64 4.17 13.14 5.81
N MET A 65 4.40 12.34 6.86
CA MET A 65 3.48 11.28 7.26
C MET A 65 2.14 11.85 7.76
N LEU A 66 2.17 12.93 8.54
CA LEU A 66 0.95 13.65 8.94
C LEU A 66 0.20 14.18 7.73
N HIS A 67 0.90 14.79 6.77
CA HIS A 67 0.27 15.26 5.54
C HIS A 67 -0.36 14.12 4.72
N LEU A 68 0.34 13.00 4.56
CA LEU A 68 -0.18 11.85 3.83
C LEU A 68 -1.38 11.22 4.54
N ASN A 69 -1.42 11.18 5.86
CA ASN A 69 -2.63 10.78 6.60
C ASN A 69 -3.80 11.72 6.30
N ARG A 70 -3.58 13.04 6.24
CA ARG A 70 -4.65 13.97 5.83
C ARG A 70 -5.14 13.74 4.39
N VAL A 71 -4.27 13.27 3.50
CA VAL A 71 -4.67 12.90 2.13
C VAL A 71 -5.65 11.71 2.15
N THR A 72 -5.46 10.75 3.07
CA THR A 72 -6.37 9.59 3.19
C THR A 72 -7.75 9.99 3.72
N TRP A 73 -7.90 11.15 4.38
CA TRP A 73 -9.22 11.63 4.79
C TRP A 73 -10.15 11.83 3.59
N PHE A 74 -9.61 12.06 2.39
CA PHE A 74 -10.39 12.26 1.15
C PHE A 74 -10.34 11.03 0.22
N GLN A 75 -10.05 9.84 0.75
CA GLN A 75 -9.81 8.64 -0.07
C GLN A 75 -11.01 8.24 -0.93
N GLU A 76 -12.24 8.52 -0.50
CA GLU A 76 -13.44 8.27 -1.33
C GLU A 76 -13.43 9.08 -2.65
N SER A 77 -12.85 10.27 -2.64
CA SER A 77 -12.76 11.14 -3.81
C SER A 77 -11.46 10.97 -4.59
N ASN A 78 -10.33 10.83 -3.89
CA ASN A 78 -9.00 10.80 -4.53
C ASN A 78 -8.48 9.38 -4.80
N LEU A 79 -9.14 8.34 -4.27
CA LEU A 79 -8.78 6.92 -4.39
C LEU A 79 -7.40 6.56 -3.82
N MET A 80 -6.85 7.41 -2.96
CA MET A 80 -5.53 7.26 -2.36
C MET A 80 -5.62 6.93 -0.87
N GLY A 81 -5.96 5.68 -0.55
CA GLY A 81 -5.80 5.13 0.79
C GLY A 81 -4.32 4.89 1.19
N PRO A 82 -4.05 4.51 2.45
CA PRO A 82 -2.70 4.31 2.97
C PRO A 82 -1.82 3.38 2.11
N SER A 83 -2.39 2.28 1.60
CA SER A 83 -1.68 1.30 0.76
C SER A 83 -1.24 1.88 -0.60
N ASN A 84 -2.12 2.66 -1.24
CA ASN A 84 -1.81 3.31 -2.52
C ASN A 84 -0.75 4.40 -2.33
N LEU A 85 -0.86 5.18 -1.24
CA LEU A 85 0.12 6.22 -0.91
C LEU A 85 1.49 5.63 -0.58
N SER A 86 1.55 4.57 0.23
CA SER A 86 2.80 3.93 0.60
C SER A 86 3.53 3.37 -0.63
N THR A 87 2.80 2.70 -1.53
CA THR A 87 3.33 2.14 -2.77
C THR A 87 4.00 3.20 -3.65
N VAL A 88 3.43 4.40 -3.74
CA VAL A 88 3.98 5.47 -4.61
C VAL A 88 5.05 6.32 -3.94
N VAL A 89 5.04 6.42 -2.60
CA VAL A 89 5.96 7.32 -1.87
C VAL A 89 7.18 6.58 -1.33
N ALA A 90 7.06 5.32 -0.91
CA ALA A 90 8.14 4.55 -0.29
C ALA A 90 9.43 4.48 -1.15
N PRO A 91 9.36 4.30 -2.49
CA PRO A 91 10.56 4.33 -3.34
C PRO A 91 11.29 5.69 -3.37
N SER A 92 10.67 6.73 -2.81
CA SER A 92 11.24 8.06 -2.67
C SER A 92 11.61 8.40 -1.23
N LEU A 93 11.44 7.47 -0.28
CA LEU A 93 11.79 7.64 1.15
C LEU A 93 12.88 6.67 1.62
N ILE A 94 12.88 5.46 1.06
CA ILE A 94 13.77 4.37 1.42
C ILE A 94 14.26 3.66 0.16
N TRP A 95 15.58 3.61 -0.01
CA TRP A 95 16.25 2.89 -1.08
C TRP A 95 17.68 2.58 -0.64
N GLN A 96 18.33 1.61 -1.28
CA GLN A 96 19.78 1.42 -1.19
C GLN A 96 20.46 1.78 -2.51
N PRO A 97 21.75 2.15 -2.51
CA PRO A 97 22.52 2.21 -3.74
C PRO A 97 22.47 0.84 -4.41
N SER A 98 22.28 0.82 -5.73
CA SER A 98 22.20 -0.43 -6.51
C SER A 98 23.52 -1.20 -6.41
N THR A 99 23.60 -2.10 -5.42
CA THR A 99 24.82 -2.85 -5.08
C THR A 99 24.60 -4.37 -5.22
N SER A 100 23.36 -4.83 -5.27
CA SER A 100 23.02 -6.25 -5.35
C SER A 100 22.59 -6.66 -6.77
N ALA A 101 23.16 -7.76 -7.26
CA ALA A 101 22.74 -8.44 -8.48
C ALA A 101 21.45 -9.27 -8.31
N ASP A 102 20.93 -9.36 -7.07
CA ASP A 102 19.72 -10.11 -6.76
C ASP A 102 18.48 -9.22 -6.84
N HIS A 103 17.86 -9.24 -8.03
CA HIS A 103 16.62 -8.53 -8.30
C HIS A 103 15.43 -9.04 -7.47
N THR A 104 15.45 -10.30 -7.01
CA THR A 104 14.34 -10.88 -6.25
C THR A 104 14.31 -10.32 -4.84
N ALA A 105 15.47 -10.29 -4.16
CA ALA A 105 15.60 -9.70 -2.83
C ALA A 105 15.18 -8.22 -2.82
N ALA A 106 15.59 -7.46 -3.85
CA ALA A 106 15.22 -6.05 -3.96
C ALA A 106 13.70 -5.81 -4.10
N ILE A 107 12.98 -6.73 -4.77
CA ILE A 107 11.52 -6.65 -4.90
C ILE A 107 10.84 -6.91 -3.55
N LEU A 108 11.30 -7.91 -2.80
CA LEU A 108 10.75 -8.23 -1.47
C LEU A 108 11.00 -7.07 -0.49
N ASP A 109 12.23 -6.54 -0.46
CA ASP A 109 12.56 -5.36 0.34
C ASP A 109 11.63 -4.18 0.01
N ALA A 110 11.34 -3.93 -1.26
CA ALA A 110 10.42 -2.87 -1.65
C ALA A 110 8.99 -3.11 -1.09
N GLN A 111 8.52 -4.36 -1.04
CA GLN A 111 7.23 -4.69 -0.42
C GLN A 111 7.24 -4.42 1.09
N HIS A 112 8.31 -4.82 1.80
CA HIS A 112 8.46 -4.58 3.24
C HIS A 112 8.61 -3.08 3.56
N ALA A 113 9.30 -2.33 2.71
CA ALA A 113 9.36 -0.88 2.78
C ALA A 113 7.97 -0.24 2.63
N ASN A 114 7.17 -0.70 1.67
CA ASN A 114 5.80 -0.21 1.48
C ASN A 114 4.94 -0.45 2.72
N ARG A 115 5.02 -1.64 3.35
CA ARG A 115 4.30 -1.95 4.59
C ARG A 115 4.70 -1.01 5.74
N THR A 116 6.00 -0.77 5.90
CA THR A 116 6.53 0.14 6.92
C THR A 116 5.99 1.55 6.74
N VAL A 117 6.03 2.07 5.51
CA VAL A 117 5.52 3.40 5.18
C VAL A 117 3.99 3.47 5.32
N GLN A 118 3.27 2.40 4.97
CA GLN A 118 1.82 2.31 5.18
C GLN A 118 1.47 2.45 6.67
N CYS A 119 2.15 1.71 7.55
CA CYS A 119 1.95 1.80 9.00
C CYS A 119 2.22 3.22 9.52
N PHE A 120 3.28 3.87 9.05
CA PHE A 120 3.53 5.28 9.35
C PHE A 120 2.38 6.20 8.92
N ILE A 121 1.86 6.03 7.70
CA ILE A 121 0.76 6.85 7.18
C ILE A 121 -0.49 6.62 8.02
N THR A 122 -0.90 5.36 8.23
CA THR A 122 -2.13 5.02 8.96
C THR A 122 -2.11 5.56 10.39
N HIS A 123 -0.98 5.42 11.11
CA HIS A 123 -0.89 5.75 12.53
C HIS A 123 -0.06 7.01 12.81
N ALA A 124 0.07 7.91 11.84
CA ALA A 124 0.95 9.08 11.91
C ALA A 124 0.75 9.92 13.19
N PHE A 125 -0.51 10.22 13.53
CA PHE A 125 -0.86 11.01 14.71
C PHE A 125 -0.42 10.33 16.02
N THR A 126 -0.66 9.02 16.14
CA THR A 126 -0.26 8.21 17.30
C THR A 126 1.25 8.08 17.42
N ILE A 127 1.95 7.91 16.29
CA ILE A 127 3.42 7.78 16.25
C ILE A 127 4.09 9.09 16.65
N PHE A 128 3.64 10.21 16.08
CA PHE A 128 4.28 11.51 16.31
C PHE A 128 3.71 12.30 17.48
N GLY A 129 2.75 11.73 18.21
CA GLY A 129 2.15 12.33 19.42
C GLY A 129 1.42 13.63 19.12
N VAL A 130 0.71 13.70 17.98
CA VAL A 130 -0.08 14.85 17.56
C VAL A 130 -1.56 14.54 17.81
N ASP A 131 -2.27 15.48 18.43
CA ASP A 131 -3.72 15.37 18.64
C ASP A 131 -4.45 15.44 17.29
N ARG A 132 -5.02 14.30 16.88
CA ARG A 132 -5.73 14.18 15.60
C ARG A 132 -6.98 15.04 15.54
N THR A 133 -7.74 15.15 16.64
CA THR A 133 -9.00 15.91 16.68
C THR A 133 -8.73 17.40 16.55
N LYS A 134 -7.75 17.89 17.31
CA LYS A 134 -7.32 19.28 17.20
C LYS A 134 -6.78 19.60 15.79
N ASP A 135 -5.98 18.71 15.22
CA ASP A 135 -5.42 18.89 13.89
C ASP A 135 -6.49 18.90 12.79
N TRP A 136 -7.52 18.06 12.94
CA TRP A 136 -8.72 18.04 12.10
C TRP A 136 -9.41 19.40 12.13
N ASP A 137 -9.78 19.88 13.31
CA ASP A 137 -10.48 21.15 13.49
C ASP A 137 -9.69 22.33 12.91
N GLU A 138 -8.37 22.37 13.16
CA GLU A 138 -7.48 23.40 12.62
C GLU A 138 -7.39 23.35 11.09
N PHE A 139 -7.33 22.14 10.50
CA PHE A 139 -7.24 21.96 9.05
C PHE A 139 -8.50 22.49 8.35
N PHE A 140 -9.69 22.04 8.76
CA PHE A 140 -10.95 22.46 8.12
C PHE A 140 -11.28 23.93 8.38
N THR A 141 -10.95 24.45 9.57
CA THR A 141 -11.08 25.88 9.88
C THR A 141 -10.19 26.74 8.99
N LYS A 142 -8.93 26.34 8.80
CA LYS A 142 -7.94 27.13 8.06
C LYS A 142 -8.20 27.17 6.56
N TYR A 143 -8.65 26.05 5.99
CA TYR A 143 -8.83 25.92 4.54
C TYR A 143 -10.28 26.09 4.08
N ALA A 144 -11.23 26.27 5.01
CA ALA A 144 -12.66 26.40 4.72
C ALA A 144 -13.17 25.30 3.77
N LEU A 145 -12.66 24.08 3.96
CA LEU A 145 -13.05 22.90 3.19
C LEU A 145 -14.25 22.24 3.86
N GLU A 146 -15.11 21.60 3.05
CA GLU A 146 -16.10 20.67 3.59
C GLU A 146 -15.38 19.45 4.15
N GLU A 147 -15.87 18.94 5.28
CA GLU A 147 -15.40 17.69 5.84
C GLU A 147 -15.59 16.57 4.81
N PRO A 148 -14.64 15.65 4.66
CA PRO A 148 -14.83 14.49 3.82
C PRO A 148 -16.01 13.66 4.37
N PRO A 149 -16.66 12.89 3.50
CA PRO A 149 -17.73 12.01 3.93
C PRO A 149 -17.23 11.09 5.03
N LYS A 150 -18.06 10.89 6.06
CA LYS A 150 -17.78 9.87 7.07
C LYS A 150 -18.09 8.53 6.44
N GLU A 151 -17.09 7.66 6.36
CA GLU A 151 -17.32 6.25 6.05
C GLU A 151 -18.40 5.75 7.02
N GLU A 152 -19.54 5.29 6.49
CA GLU A 152 -20.47 4.51 7.29
C GLU A 152 -19.68 3.30 7.77
N ASP A 153 -19.52 3.22 9.10
CA ASP A 153 -18.87 2.11 9.79
C ASP A 153 -19.34 0.81 9.13
N ALA A 154 -18.44 0.17 8.38
CA ALA A 154 -18.68 -1.16 7.86
C ALA A 154 -18.78 -2.03 9.10
N GLY A 155 -20.02 -2.24 9.55
CA GLY A 155 -20.35 -2.65 10.89
C GLY A 155 -19.41 -3.71 11.39
N ASN A 156 -18.84 -3.44 12.56
CA ASN A 156 -18.20 -4.42 13.40
C ASN A 156 -19.16 -5.61 13.52
N VAL A 157 -18.97 -6.64 12.68
CA VAL A 157 -19.63 -7.94 12.88
C VAL A 157 -18.90 -8.50 14.09
N SER A 158 -19.38 -8.12 15.27
CA SER A 158 -19.06 -8.84 16.49
C SER A 158 -19.56 -10.26 16.26
N ASP A 159 -18.62 -11.16 16.02
CA ASP A 159 -18.81 -12.60 16.18
C ASP A 159 -19.22 -12.85 17.64
N ASP A 160 -20.51 -12.77 17.92
CA ASP A 160 -21.12 -13.17 19.18
C ASP A 160 -22.61 -13.46 18.93
N GLU A 161 -22.89 -14.57 18.25
CA GLU A 161 -24.15 -15.31 18.41
C GLU A 161 -23.79 -16.79 18.60
N ASP A 162 -23.43 -17.14 19.85
CA ASP A 162 -23.67 -18.48 20.37
C ASP A 162 -25.20 -18.70 20.39
N ILE A 163 -25.73 -19.38 19.37
CA ILE A 163 -27.07 -19.99 19.44
C ILE A 163 -26.93 -21.51 19.24
N VAL A 164 -26.99 -22.16 20.40
CA VAL A 164 -27.51 -23.49 20.75
C VAL A 164 -28.00 -24.43 19.62
N ASP A 165 -27.53 -25.68 19.72
CA ASP A 165 -28.15 -26.88 19.13
C ASP A 165 -29.65 -26.97 19.50
N GLU A 166 -30.55 -26.86 18.52
CA GLU A 166 -31.78 -27.67 18.36
C GLU A 166 -32.57 -27.17 17.14
N ASP A 167 -32.56 -27.98 16.09
CA ASP A 167 -33.74 -28.48 15.36
C ASP A 167 -33.49 -28.66 13.87
N VAL A 168 -33.60 -29.93 13.48
CA VAL A 168 -33.72 -30.41 12.11
C VAL A 168 -34.90 -29.70 11.46
N ILE A 169 -34.66 -28.92 10.40
CA ILE A 169 -35.70 -28.44 9.50
C ILE A 169 -35.29 -28.80 8.07
N ASP A 170 -36.27 -29.36 7.37
CA ASP A 170 -36.23 -30.08 6.10
C ASP A 170 -35.45 -29.39 4.97
N LEU A 171 -34.74 -30.22 4.21
CA LEU A 171 -34.32 -29.93 2.85
C LEU A 171 -35.56 -29.91 1.96
N GLU A 172 -36.13 -28.72 1.71
CA GLU A 172 -37.01 -28.52 0.56
C GLU A 172 -36.22 -27.85 -0.57
N ASP A 173 -36.24 -28.55 -1.70
CA ASP A 173 -35.62 -28.20 -2.98
C ASP A 173 -36.08 -26.82 -3.49
N ASP A 174 -35.12 -25.94 -3.78
CA ASP A 174 -35.32 -24.86 -4.75
C ASP A 174 -34.16 -24.86 -5.76
N GLU A 175 -34.41 -25.55 -6.87
CA GLU A 175 -33.62 -25.49 -8.10
C GLU A 175 -33.58 -24.06 -8.66
N GLN A 176 -32.56 -23.28 -8.32
CA GLN A 176 -32.19 -22.10 -9.12
C GLN A 176 -31.16 -22.49 -10.18
N LEU A 177 -31.71 -22.89 -11.32
CA LEU A 177 -31.19 -22.87 -12.70
C LEU A 177 -29.75 -22.35 -12.88
N PHE A 178 -28.76 -23.24 -12.77
CA PHE A 178 -27.39 -22.95 -13.21
C PHE A 178 -27.40 -22.77 -14.73
N VAL A 179 -27.30 -21.54 -15.21
CA VAL A 179 -27.08 -21.27 -16.65
C VAL A 179 -25.60 -21.52 -16.93
N PRO A 180 -25.21 -22.57 -17.68
CA PRO A 180 -23.80 -22.79 -17.99
C PRO A 180 -23.32 -21.63 -18.87
N GLN A 181 -22.38 -20.84 -18.33
CA GLN A 181 -21.66 -19.82 -19.08
C GLN A 181 -20.94 -20.49 -20.26
N PRO A 182 -20.97 -19.89 -21.47
CA PRO A 182 -20.21 -20.44 -22.59
C PRO A 182 -18.71 -20.45 -22.23
N PRO A 183 -17.96 -21.47 -22.66
CA PRO A 183 -16.54 -21.58 -22.35
C PRO A 183 -15.81 -20.31 -22.80
N THR A 184 -14.99 -19.76 -21.92
CA THR A 184 -14.18 -18.57 -22.18
C THR A 184 -13.38 -18.76 -23.47
N PRO A 185 -13.45 -17.83 -24.43
CA PRO A 185 -12.71 -17.94 -25.68
C PRO A 185 -11.20 -18.05 -25.40
N ASP A 186 -10.58 -19.09 -25.96
CA ASP A 186 -9.15 -19.34 -25.87
C ASP A 186 -8.35 -18.28 -26.65
N LEU A 187 -7.90 -17.23 -25.94
CA LEU A 187 -7.14 -16.10 -26.48
C LEU A 187 -5.72 -16.48 -26.96
N LEU A 188 -5.32 -17.75 -26.86
CA LEU A 188 -3.99 -18.22 -27.30
C LEU A 188 -3.99 -18.83 -28.71
N LYS A 189 -5.12 -18.84 -29.43
CA LYS A 189 -5.16 -19.29 -30.84
C LYS A 189 -4.70 -18.24 -31.84
N SER A 190 -4.82 -16.95 -31.53
CA SER A 190 -4.37 -15.86 -32.43
C SER A 190 -2.84 -15.78 -32.53
N THR A 191 -2.12 -16.17 -31.48
CA THR A 191 -0.64 -16.20 -31.50
C THR A 191 -0.04 -17.45 -32.14
N ARG A 192 -0.86 -18.45 -32.50
CA ARG A 192 -0.37 -19.67 -33.17
C ARG A 192 -0.38 -19.60 -34.69
N ARG A 193 -1.10 -18.64 -35.28
CA ARG A 193 -1.27 -18.56 -36.75
C ARG A 193 -0.19 -17.74 -37.46
N GLU A 194 0.51 -16.85 -36.76
CA GLU A 194 1.59 -16.05 -37.36
C GLU A 194 2.95 -16.79 -37.42
N ARG A 195 3.19 -17.81 -36.58
CA ARG A 195 4.46 -18.58 -36.59
C ARG A 195 4.55 -19.67 -37.66
N ALA A 196 3.47 -19.97 -38.38
CA ALA A 196 3.49 -20.99 -39.43
C ALA A 196 3.93 -20.42 -40.79
N ASP A 197 3.65 -19.14 -41.08
CA ASP A 197 3.93 -18.54 -42.39
C ASP A 197 5.38 -18.00 -42.52
N GLU A 198 6.05 -17.67 -41.42
CA GLU A 198 7.46 -17.25 -41.45
C GLU A 198 8.45 -18.41 -41.66
N ARG A 199 8.04 -19.67 -41.39
CA ARG A 199 8.90 -20.86 -41.59
C ARG A 199 8.84 -21.45 -43.00
N ALA A 200 7.95 -20.99 -43.87
CA ALA A 200 7.84 -21.48 -45.25
C ALA A 200 8.69 -20.68 -46.26
N ILE A 201 9.21 -19.51 -45.90
CA ILE A 201 9.91 -18.61 -46.84
C ILE A 201 11.45 -18.78 -46.78
N SER A 202 11.99 -19.45 -45.76
CA SER A 202 13.45 -19.57 -45.56
C SER A 202 14.12 -20.79 -46.24
N CYS A 203 13.39 -21.63 -46.98
CA CYS A 203 13.92 -22.85 -47.59
C CYS A 203 13.73 -22.91 -49.12
N GLN A 204 14.08 -21.86 -49.86
CA GLN A 204 14.42 -21.96 -51.29
C GLN A 204 15.60 -21.03 -51.59
N GLY A 205 16.80 -21.60 -51.72
CA GLY A 205 18.02 -20.87 -52.04
C GLY A 205 19.29 -21.72 -51.85
N SER A 206 19.44 -22.76 -52.68
CA SER A 206 20.70 -23.51 -52.88
C SER A 206 21.77 -22.61 -53.53
N PRO A 207 23.04 -23.03 -53.62
CA PRO A 207 23.46 -24.16 -54.47
C PRO A 207 23.99 -25.38 -53.71
#